data_AF-A0AAU6AK65-F1
#
_entry.id   AF-A0AAU6AK65-F1
#
_cell.length_a   1.000
_cell.length_b   1.000
_cell.length_c   1.000
_cell.angle_alpha   90.00
_cell.angle_beta   90.00
_cell.angle_gamma   90.00
#
_symmetry.space_group_name_H-M   'P 1'
#
loop_
_entity.id
_entity.type
_entity.pdbx_description
1 polymer ?
#
loop_
_entity_poly.entity_id
_entity_poly.type
_entity_poly.pdbx_seq_one_letter_code
_entity_poly.pdbx_strand_id
1 'polypeptide(L)' 'MVSQKSAVDPDHPAVSIGTLSGALPRGLTLSGLRQDRILNEAAESADPVRLMRLFGITEKTAIHYVTASHPERTAKLPR' A
#
# COMPACT_ATOMS: atom_id res chain seq x y z
N MET A 1 -7.39 18.46 -9.82
CA MET A 1 -7.93 17.13 -10.16
C MET A 1 -6.77 16.27 -10.60
N VAL A 2 -6.34 15.29 -9.80
CA VAL A 2 -5.19 14.45 -10.14
C VAL A 2 -5.72 13.25 -10.92
N SER A 3 -5.47 13.23 -12.23
CA SER A 3 -6.00 12.21 -13.13
C SER A 3 -5.19 10.91 -12.99
N GLN A 4 -5.84 9.86 -12.52
CA GLN A 4 -5.33 8.48 -12.53
C GLN A 4 -5.39 7.95 -13.97
N LYS A 5 -4.39 8.30 -14.79
CA LYS A 5 -4.28 7.79 -16.17
C LYS A 5 -3.28 6.63 -16.18
N SER A 6 -3.74 5.45 -15.77
CA SER A 6 -3.12 4.20 -16.24
C SER A 6 -3.53 4.00 -17.70
N ALA A 7 -2.81 4.65 -18.61
CA ALA A 7 -2.82 4.27 -20.01
C ALA A 7 -1.83 3.12 -20.16
N VAL A 8 -2.33 1.91 -20.33
CA VAL A 8 -1.54 0.79 -20.84
C VAL A 8 -1.28 1.10 -22.31
N ASP A 9 -0.12 1.68 -22.57
CA ASP A 9 0.43 1.88 -23.91
C ASP A 9 0.88 0.49 -24.44
N PRO A 10 0.34 0.02 -25.58
CA PRO A 10 0.69 -1.28 -26.15
C PRO A 10 2.09 -1.33 -26.79
N ASP A 11 2.82 -0.21 -26.88
CA ASP A 11 4.16 -0.15 -27.52
C ASP A 11 5.35 -0.10 -26.54
N HIS A 12 5.13 -0.22 -25.22
CA HIS A 12 6.23 -0.20 -24.25
C HIS A 12 6.75 -1.60 -23.91
N PRO A 13 8.09 -1.81 -23.80
CA PRO A 13 8.63 -3.11 -23.41
C PRO A 13 8.14 -3.48 -22.01
N ALA A 14 7.78 -4.75 -21.81
CA ALA A 14 7.29 -5.27 -20.55
C ALA A 14 8.14 -4.72 -19.39
N VAL A 15 7.53 -3.93 -18.51
CA VAL A 15 8.21 -3.33 -17.36
C VAL A 15 8.67 -4.46 -16.46
N SER A 16 9.90 -4.92 -16.69
CA SER A 16 10.52 -5.97 -15.90
C SER A 16 10.77 -5.40 -14.50
N ILE A 17 10.41 -6.12 -13.45
CA ILE A 17 10.66 -5.69 -12.05
C ILE A 17 12.14 -5.29 -11.84
N GLY A 18 13.07 -5.90 -12.59
CA GLY A 18 14.48 -5.54 -12.59
C GLY A 18 14.81 -4.12 -13.07
N THR A 19 14.05 -3.53 -14.00
CA THR A 19 14.29 -2.15 -14.47
C THR A 19 13.77 -1.11 -13.49
N LEU A 20 12.67 -1.40 -12.78
CA LEU A 20 12.16 -0.57 -11.67
C LEU A 20 13.11 -0.55 -10.48
N SER A 21 13.76 -1.67 -10.16
CA SER A 21 14.75 -1.73 -9.07
C SER A 21 15.99 -0.89 -9.33
N GLY A 22 16.39 -0.68 -10.59
CA GLY A 22 17.54 0.16 -10.96
C GLY A 22 17.30 1.67 -10.85
N ALA A 23 16.03 2.10 -10.82
CA ALA A 23 15.64 3.51 -10.73
C ALA A 23 15.35 3.97 -9.30
N LEU A 24 15.33 3.05 -8.32
CA LEU A 24 15.08 3.40 -6.93
C LEU A 24 16.33 3.99 -6.27
N PRO A 25 16.19 5.10 -5.53
CA PRO A 25 17.26 5.61 -4.69
C PRO A 25 17.78 4.53 -3.74
N ARG A 26 19.10 4.56 -3.45
CA ARG A 26 19.71 3.63 -2.49
C ARG A 26 18.97 3.67 -1.16
N GLY A 27 18.48 2.52 -0.70
CA GLY A 27 17.73 2.37 0.55
C GLY A 27 16.21 2.26 0.38
N LEU A 28 15.65 2.59 -0.78
CA LEU A 28 14.24 2.36 -1.09
C LEU A 28 14.06 1.02 -1.79
N THR A 29 13.16 0.19 -1.26
CA THR A 29 12.77 -1.07 -1.89
C THR A 29 11.32 -0.98 -2.36
N LEU A 30 10.98 -1.69 -3.45
CA LEU A 30 9.58 -1.79 -3.89
C LEU A 30 8.66 -2.33 -2.79
N SER A 31 9.18 -3.20 -1.94
CA SER A 31 8.45 -3.70 -0.76
C SER A 31 8.17 -2.60 0.25
N GLY A 32 9.16 -1.74 0.54
CA GLY A 32 8.99 -0.59 1.45
C GLY A 32 7.96 0.39 0.93
N LEU A 33 8.06 0.80 -0.34
CA LEU A 33 7.08 1.70 -0.96
C LEU A 33 5.67 1.11 -0.98
N ARG A 34 5.55 -0.21 -1.18
CA ARG A 34 4.27 -0.91 -1.07
C ARG A 34 3.73 -0.83 0.35
N GLN A 35 4.55 -1.09 1.37
CA GLN A 35 4.14 -1.02 2.77
C GLN A 35 3.72 0.40 3.16
N ASP A 36 4.47 1.42 2.74
CA ASP A 36 4.14 2.83 3.00
C ASP A 36 2.78 3.19 2.40
N ARG A 37 2.52 2.74 1.16
CA ARG A 37 1.24 2.97 0.51
C ARG A 37 0.09 2.26 1.21
N ILE A 38 0.31 1.03 1.71
CA ILE A 38 -0.71 0.31 2.50
C ILE A 38 -1.00 1.05 3.80
N LEU A 39 0.03 1.54 4.50
CA LEU A 39 -0.12 2.31 5.75
C LEU A 39 -0.88 3.61 5.53
N ASN A 40 -0.57 4.34 4.46
CA ASN A 40 -1.29 5.57 4.11
C ASN A 40 -2.77 5.32 3.82
N GLU A 41 -3.07 4.31 3.00
CA GLU A 41 -4.45 3.94 2.69
C GLU A 41 -5.21 3.44 3.94
N ALA A 42 -4.52 2.71 4.81
CA ALA A 42 -5.08 2.26 6.07
C ALA A 42 -5.48 3.44 6.95
N ALA A 43 -4.61 4.45 7.10
CA ALA A 43 -4.88 5.66 7.87
C ALA A 43 -6.03 6.51 7.29
N GLU A 44 -6.18 6.56 5.96
CA GLU A 44 -7.25 7.32 5.31
C GLU A 44 -8.61 6.62 5.38
N SER A 45 -8.66 5.31 5.17
CA SER A 45 -9.92 4.57 5.00
C SER A 45 -10.39 3.82 6.26
N ALA A 46 -9.45 3.38 7.10
CA ALA A 46 -9.69 2.46 8.21
C ALA A 46 -10.51 1.20 7.85
N ASP A 47 -10.50 0.77 6.58
CA ASP A 47 -11.32 -0.32 6.05
C ASP A 47 -10.46 -1.52 5.60
N PRO A 48 -10.43 -2.62 6.37
CA PRO A 48 -9.67 -3.82 6.00
C PRO A 48 -10.10 -4.43 4.67
N VAL A 49 -11.40 -4.40 4.32
CA VAL A 49 -11.90 -5.02 3.08
C VAL A 49 -11.38 -4.26 1.86
N ARG A 50 -11.30 -2.93 1.95
CA ARG A 50 -10.70 -2.08 0.92
C ARG A 50 -9.21 -2.39 0.73
N LEU A 51 -8.45 -2.56 1.80
CA LEU A 51 -7.03 -2.91 1.70
C LEU A 51 -6.81 -4.28 1.04
N MET A 52 -7.64 -5.27 1.36
CA MET A 52 -7.59 -6.59 0.71
C MET A 52 -7.80 -6.48 -0.80
N ARG A 53 -8.80 -5.70 -1.23
CA ARG A 53 -9.10 -5.50 -2.66
C ARG A 53 -8.03 -4.73 -3.40
N LEU A 54 -7.45 -3.69 -2.78
CA LEU A 54 -6.44 -2.83 -3.40
C LEU A 54 -5.06 -3.47 -3.48
N PHE A 55 -4.66 -4.20 -2.44
CA PHE A 55 -3.28 -4.67 -2.31
C PHE A 55 -3.14 -6.19 -2.37
N GLY A 56 -4.23 -6.95 -2.46
CA GLY A 56 -4.21 -8.41 -2.52
C GLY A 56 -3.62 -9.05 -1.25
N ILE A 57 -3.81 -8.40 -0.09
CA ILE A 57 -3.32 -8.88 1.20
C ILE A 57 -4.40 -9.70 1.93
N THR A 58 -3.97 -10.53 2.87
CA THR A 58 -4.90 -11.32 3.69
C THR A 58 -5.66 -10.44 4.67
N GLU A 59 -6.80 -10.93 5.16
CA GLU A 59 -7.60 -10.26 6.21
C GLU A 59 -6.75 -9.94 7.45
N LYS A 60 -5.98 -10.92 7.95
CA LYS A 60 -5.10 -10.72 9.11
C LYS A 60 -4.12 -9.57 8.88
N THR A 61 -3.54 -9.49 7.69
CA THR A 61 -2.62 -8.41 7.31
C THR A 61 -3.35 -7.07 7.21
N ALA A 62 -4.54 -7.03 6.61
CA ALA A 62 -5.34 -5.82 6.48
C ALA A 62 -5.76 -5.26 7.85
N ILE A 63 -6.24 -6.12 8.75
CA ILE A 63 -6.57 -5.74 10.14
C ILE A 63 -5.33 -5.19 10.84
N HIS A 64 -4.18 -5.85 10.71
CA HIS A 64 -2.94 -5.37 11.32
C HIS A 64 -2.61 -3.94 10.87
N TYR A 65 -2.68 -3.64 9.56
CA TYR A 65 -2.42 -2.30 9.06
C TYR A 65 -3.45 -1.25 9.55
N VAL A 66 -4.73 -1.61 9.63
CA VAL A 66 -5.76 -0.71 10.18
C VAL A 66 -5.52 -0.43 11.67
N THR A 67 -5.15 -1.45 12.46
CA THR A 67 -4.85 -1.24 13.89
C THR A 67 -3.58 -0.41 14.10
N ALA A 68 -2.53 -0.66 13.32
CA ALA A 68 -1.26 0.07 13.42
C ALA A 68 -1.39 1.54 13.02
N SER A 69 -2.31 1.86 12.09
CA SER A 69 -2.58 3.24 11.65
C SER A 69 -3.50 4.02 12.60
N HIS A 70 -4.19 3.35 13.54
CA HIS A 70 -5.14 3.97 14.47
C HIS A 70 -4.87 3.57 15.94
N PRO A 71 -3.73 4.00 16.52
CA PRO A 71 -3.38 3.67 17.90
C PRO A 71 -4.41 4.18 18.91
N GLU A 72 -5.07 5.32 18.65
CA GLU A 72 -6.10 5.91 19.51
C GLU A 72 -7.38 5.08 19.62
N ARG A 73 -7.68 4.25 18.60
CA ARG A 73 -8.82 3.31 18.62
C ARG A 73 -8.47 2.03 19.37
N THR A 74 -7.18 1.65 19.38
CA THR A 74 -6.67 0.48 20.10
C THR A 74 -6.42 0.78 21.59
N ALA A 75 -6.06 2.01 21.95
CA ALA A 75 -5.75 2.41 23.32
C ALA A 75 -6.98 2.56 24.25
N LYS A 76 -8.21 2.64 23.70
CA LYS A 76 -9.46 2.80 24.48
C LYS A 76 -10.06 1.49 24.98
N LEU A 77 -9.23 0.57 25.47
CA LEU A 77 -9.71 -0.52 26.33
C LEU A 77 -9.24 -0.25 27.77
N PRO A 78 -10.00 0.52 28.59
CA PRO A 78 -9.82 0.45 30.03
C PRO A 78 -10.20 -0.97 30.48
N ARG A 79 -9.31 -1.56 31.24
CA ARG A 79 -9.41 -2.90 31.82
C ARG A 79 -10.44 -2.93 32.96
#